data_AF-A0AAW0Y0U9-F1
#
_entry.id   AF-A0AAW0Y0U9-F1
#
_cell.length_a   1.000
_cell.length_b   1.000
_cell.length_c   1.000
_cell.angle_alpha   90.00
_cell.angle_beta   90.00
_cell.angle_gamma   90.00
#
_symmetry.space_group_name_H-M   'P 1'
#
loop_
_entity.id
_entity.type
_entity.pdbx_description
1 polymer ?
#
loop_
_entity_poly.entity_id
_entity_poly.type
_entity_poly.pdbx_seq_one_letter_code
_entity_poly.pdbx_strand_id
1 'polypeptide(L)'
;RLVPASPSPTFECDWQVDGEVSRRALLILEVRTGSRELLNSANIALGDVFTEPGSEGSVETWVNLQGGATLFLRASHGGQAPSSSRRRSLFRSWSLHKLGKI
;
A
#
# COMPACT_ATOMS: atom_id res chain seq x y z
N ARG A 1 -18.71 -9.28 -7.70
CA ARG A 1 -18.10 -9.51 -9.03
C ARG A 1 -16.68 -10.01 -8.78
N LEU A 2 -16.40 -11.27 -9.09
CA LEU A 2 -15.09 -11.89 -8.88
C LEU A 2 -14.16 -11.41 -10.01
N VAL A 3 -13.01 -10.83 -9.65
CA VAL A 3 -11.96 -10.47 -10.61
C VAL A 3 -11.12 -11.74 -10.86
N PRO A 4 -10.70 -12.02 -12.10
CA PRO A 4 -9.87 -13.19 -12.39
C PRO A 4 -8.58 -13.17 -11.56
N ALA A 5 -8.06 -14.36 -11.25
CA ALA A 5 -6.74 -14.51 -10.63
C ALA A 5 -5.68 -13.91 -11.55
N SER A 6 -5.11 -12.76 -11.16
CA SER A 6 -3.99 -12.13 -11.84
C SER A 6 -2.72 -12.41 -11.05
N PRO A 7 -1.61 -12.83 -11.68
CA PRO A 7 -0.29 -12.87 -11.03
C PRO A 7 0.20 -11.47 -10.63
N SER A 8 -0.36 -10.43 -11.25
CA SER A 8 -0.07 -9.02 -10.97
C SER A 8 -1.38 -8.25 -10.81
N PRO A 9 -2.05 -8.36 -9.66
CA PRO A 9 -3.29 -7.63 -9.42
C PRO A 9 -3.01 -6.13 -9.25
N THR A 10 -3.79 -5.29 -9.93
CA THR A 10 -3.75 -3.83 -9.73
C THR A 10 -4.74 -3.45 -8.63
N PHE A 11 -4.24 -2.81 -7.58
CA PHE A 11 -5.06 -2.25 -6.52
C PHE A 11 -4.90 -0.73 -6.54
N GLU A 12 -5.93 -0.03 -7.00
CA GLU A 12 -6.01 1.43 -6.83
C GLU A 12 -6.64 1.70 -5.46
N CYS A 13 -5.78 2.02 -4.50
CA CYS A 13 -6.14 2.32 -3.12
C CYS A 13 -5.52 3.64 -2.70
N ASP A 14 -6.37 4.62 -2.41
CA ASP A 14 -5.93 5.92 -1.89
C ASP A 14 -6.19 5.98 -0.39
N TRP A 15 -5.21 6.52 0.35
CA TRP A 15 -5.31 6.75 1.78
C TRP A 15 -4.77 8.13 2.13
N GLN A 16 -5.24 8.67 3.25
CA GLN A 16 -4.85 9.98 3.76
C GLN A 16 -4.80 9.91 5.28
N VAL A 17 -3.82 10.60 5.86
CA VAL A 17 -3.72 10.81 7.30
C VAL A 17 -3.81 12.30 7.55
N ASP A 18 -4.77 12.70 8.39
CA ASP A 18 -4.92 14.09 8.80
C ASP A 18 -4.06 14.36 10.04
N GLY A 19 -3.24 15.41 9.99
CA GLY A 19 -2.40 15.86 11.10
C GLY A 19 -0.91 15.54 10.94
N GLU A 20 -0.13 15.89 11.96
CA GLU A 20 1.32 15.67 11.96
C GLU A 20 1.65 14.19 12.18
N VAL A 21 2.48 13.64 11.29
CA VAL A 21 2.99 12.27 11.40
C VAL A 21 4.49 12.30 11.62
N SER A 22 4.96 11.56 12.63
CA SER A 22 6.38 11.44 12.92
C SER A 22 7.13 10.76 11.78
N ARG A 23 8.33 11.23 11.44
CA ARG A 23 9.23 10.53 10.50
C ARG A 23 9.60 9.10 10.96
N ARG A 24 9.46 8.80 12.26
CA ARG A 24 9.67 7.46 12.82
C ARG A 24 8.44 6.55 12.71
N ALA A 25 7.30 7.08 12.26
CA ALA A 25 6.12 6.26 12.02
C ALA A 25 6.40 5.23 10.92
N LEU A 26 5.74 4.08 11.01
CA LEU A 26 5.92 2.98 10.07
C LEU A 26 4.74 2.91 9.10
N LEU A 27 5.02 2.87 7.81
CA LEU A 27 4.12 2.36 6.79
C LEU A 27 4.23 0.83 6.78
N ILE A 28 3.15 0.18 7.20
CA ILE A 28 3.04 -1.28 7.22
C ILE A 28 2.24 -1.69 5.99
N LEU A 29 2.86 -2.44 5.08
CA LEU A 29 2.24 -2.98 3.88
C LEU A 29 2.11 -4.49 4.04
N GLU A 30 0.90 -5.03 3.86
CA GLU A 30 0.63 -6.46 3.98
C GLU A 30 -0.22 -6.96 2.82
N VAL A 31 0.22 -8.05 2.20
CA VAL A 31 -0.57 -8.83 1.26
C VAL A 31 -1.10 -10.04 2.02
N ARG A 32 -2.42 -10.13 2.09
CA ARG A 32 -3.12 -11.20 2.80
C ARG A 32 -4.07 -11.95 1.87
N THR A 33 -4.29 -13.22 2.16
CA THR A 33 -5.38 -13.98 1.55
C THR A 33 -6.74 -13.46 2.03
N GLY A 34 -7.81 -13.87 1.35
CA GLY A 34 -9.19 -13.57 1.78
C GLY A 34 -9.54 -14.15 3.15
N SER A 35 -8.85 -15.22 3.58
CA SER A 35 -8.94 -15.79 4.94
C SER A 35 -8.00 -15.11 5.94
N ARG A 36 -7.38 -13.98 5.57
CA ARG A 36 -6.49 -13.12 6.38
C ARG A 36 -5.11 -13.70 6.70
N GLU A 37 -4.72 -14.79 6.06
CA GLU A 37 -3.36 -15.33 6.16
C GLU A 37 -2.38 -14.34 5.53
N LEU A 38 -1.26 -14.06 6.20
CA LEU A 38 -0.22 -13.16 5.71
C LEU A 38 0.65 -13.89 4.69
N LEU A 39 0.76 -13.34 3.48
CA LEU A 39 1.61 -13.86 2.42
C LEU A 39 2.92 -13.08 2.31
N ASN A 40 2.82 -11.76 2.35
CA ASN A 40 3.96 -10.85 2.18
C ASN A 40 3.78 -9.60 3.03
N SER A 41 4.88 -9.03 3.49
CA SER A 41 4.85 -7.80 4.29
C SER A 41 6.08 -6.93 4.13
N ALA A 42 5.93 -5.64 4.38
CA ALA A 42 7.04 -4.72 4.60
C ALA A 42 6.68 -3.70 5.69
N ASN A 43 7.68 -3.33 6.50
CA ASN A 43 7.61 -2.24 7.46
C ASN A 43 8.62 -1.19 7.00
N ILE A 44 8.16 0.02 6.71
CA ILE A 44 9.00 1.09 6.17
C ILE A 44 8.86 2.30 7.06
N ALA A 45 9.96 2.89 7.53
CA ALA A 45 9.86 4.17 8.23
C ALA A 45 9.50 5.27 7.23
N LEU A 46 8.60 6.19 7.61
CA LEU A 46 8.24 7.31 6.74
C LEU A 46 9.45 8.21 6.43
N GLY A 47 10.44 8.27 7.32
CA GLY A 47 11.70 8.94 7.07
C GLY A 47 12.54 8.32 5.94
N ASP A 48 12.37 7.03 5.65
CA ASP A 48 13.05 6.35 4.54
C ASP A 48 12.31 6.55 3.22
N VAL A 49 10.98 6.73 3.30
CA VAL A 49 10.11 7.04 2.15
C VAL A 49 10.27 8.49 1.72
N PHE A 50 10.37 9.40 2.69
CA PHE A 50 10.48 10.85 2.48
C PHE A 50 11.84 11.33 3.02
N THR A 51 12.83 11.35 2.14
CA THR A 51 14.23 11.63 2.48
C THR A 51 14.44 13.09 2.88
N GLU A 52 13.71 14.03 2.27
CA GLU A 52 13.82 15.47 2.51
C GLU A 52 12.83 15.95 3.60
N PRO A 53 13.31 16.46 4.75
CA PRO A 53 12.45 17.02 5.78
C PRO A 53 11.99 18.46 5.46
N GLY A 54 10.73 18.78 5.77
CA GLY A 54 10.27 20.17 5.94
C GLY A 54 9.63 20.87 4.73
N SER A 55 9.61 20.25 3.54
CA SER A 55 8.90 20.76 2.36
C SER A 55 7.73 19.85 1.95
N GLU A 56 6.91 20.29 1.00
CA GLU A 56 6.06 19.38 0.22
C GLU A 56 6.96 18.37 -0.50
N GLY A 57 6.54 17.11 -0.56
CA GLY A 57 7.31 16.04 -1.17
C GLY A 57 6.40 14.95 -1.70
N SER A 58 6.81 14.33 -2.80
CA SER A 58 6.15 13.18 -3.39
C SER A 58 7.17 12.10 -3.75
N VAL A 59 6.72 10.85 -3.67
CA VAL A 59 7.53 9.68 -4.00
C VAL A 59 6.69 8.73 -4.85
N GLU A 60 7.33 8.15 -5.85
CA GLU A 60 6.83 7.03 -6.63
C GLU A 60 7.93 5.95 -6.66
N THR A 61 7.65 4.79 -6.05
CA THR A 61 8.67 3.76 -5.91
C THR A 61 8.08 2.35 -5.84
N TRP A 62 8.90 1.36 -6.17
CA TRP A 62 8.58 -0.04 -5.95
C TRP A 62 9.12 -0.49 -4.60
N VAL A 63 8.23 -1.01 -3.75
CA VAL A 63 8.58 -1.58 -2.45
C VAL A 63 8.64 -3.09 -2.57
N ASN A 64 9.79 -3.67 -2.25
CA ASN A 64 9.94 -5.11 -2.09
C ASN A 64 9.35 -5.56 -0.76
N LEU A 65 8.46 -6.55 -0.80
CA LEU A 65 7.93 -7.19 0.37
C LEU A 65 8.74 -8.43 0.72
N GLN A 66 8.80 -8.74 2.01
CA GLN A 66 9.24 -10.04 2.48
C GLN A 66 8.38 -11.13 1.84
N GLY A 67 9.02 -12.18 1.30
CA GLY A 67 8.36 -13.25 0.54
C GLY A 67 8.27 -13.03 -0.97
N GLY A 68 8.90 -11.98 -1.51
CA GLY A 68 9.21 -11.86 -2.94
C GLY A 68 8.20 -11.11 -3.82
N ALA A 69 7.10 -10.61 -3.23
CA ALA A 69 6.19 -9.71 -3.93
C ALA A 69 6.73 -8.26 -3.96
N THR A 70 6.23 -7.44 -4.88
CA THR A 70 6.57 -6.02 -4.98
C THR A 70 5.29 -5.19 -5.12
N LEU A 71 5.23 -4.02 -4.46
CA LEU A 71 4.11 -3.08 -4.56
C LEU A 71 4.58 -1.73 -5.11
N PHE A 72 3.80 -1.14 -6.00
CA PHE A 72 4.02 0.24 -6.43
C PHE A 72 3.38 1.19 -5.43
N LEU A 73 4.18 2.08 -4.83
CA LEU A 73 3.76 3.07 -3.86
C LEU A 73 3.88 4.46 -4.46
N ARG A 74 2.77 5.21 -4.45
CA ARG A 74 2.74 6.66 -4.63
C ARG A 74 2.32 7.30 -3.32
N ALA A 75 3.10 8.24 -2.80
CA ALA A 75 2.77 8.94 -1.57
C ALA A 75 3.24 10.41 -1.64
N SER A 76 2.54 11.29 -0.93
CA SER A 76 2.89 12.70 -0.83
C SER A 76 2.66 13.26 0.58
N HIS A 77 3.35 14.34 0.93
CA HIS A 77 3.18 15.09 2.18
C HIS A 77 3.30 16.59 1.95
N GLY A 78 2.75 17.40 2.87
CA GLY A 78 2.92 18.86 2.88
C GLY A 78 1.97 19.67 1.98
N GLY A 79 1.23 19.03 1.08
CA GLY A 79 0.20 19.66 0.25
C GLY A 79 -1.21 19.63 0.86
N GLN A 80 -2.15 20.36 0.25
CA GLN A 80 -3.57 20.16 0.55
C GLN A 80 -3.99 18.77 0.07
N ALA A 81 -4.62 18.02 0.96
CA ALA A 81 -5.25 16.78 0.59
C ALA A 81 -6.24 17.01 -0.57
N PRO A 82 -6.20 16.20 -1.65
CA PRO A 82 -7.16 16.32 -2.73
C PRO A 82 -8.56 16.21 -2.16
N SER A 83 -9.49 17.05 -2.62
CA SER A 83 -10.88 17.01 -2.18
C SER A 83 -11.38 15.57 -2.32
N SER A 84 -11.66 14.92 -1.19
CA SER A 84 -11.85 13.47 -1.12
C SER A 84 -12.60 12.98 -2.35
N SER A 85 -11.98 12.14 -3.18
CA SER A 85 -12.66 11.46 -4.28
C SER A 85 -13.52 10.35 -3.67
N ARG A 86 -14.52 10.75 -2.87
CA ARG A 86 -15.61 9.95 -2.35
C ARG A 86 -15.13 8.65 -1.70
N ARG A 87 -14.78 8.71 -0.40
CA ARG A 87 -14.64 7.59 0.56
C ARG A 87 -14.89 6.23 -0.09
N ARG A 88 -13.88 5.67 -0.76
CA ARG A 88 -13.87 4.26 -1.10
C ARG A 88 -12.97 3.60 -0.06
N SER A 89 -13.54 3.45 1.14
CA SER A 89 -13.08 2.42 2.08
C SER A 89 -13.17 1.09 1.34
N LEU A 90 -12.06 0.65 0.76
CA LEU A 90 -11.96 -0.60 0.03
C LEU A 90 -11.30 -1.63 0.93
N PHE A 91 -11.98 -2.00 2.00
CA PHE A 91 -11.89 -3.40 2.43
C PHE A 91 -12.48 -4.26 1.30
N ARG A 92 -11.67 -4.57 0.28
CA ARG A 92 -11.97 -5.62 -0.68
C ARG A 92 -11.15 -6.84 -0.27
N SER A 93 -11.71 -7.69 0.59
CA SER A 93 -11.17 -9.03 0.80
C SER A 93 -11.20 -9.78 -0.53
N TRP A 94 -10.09 -10.38 -0.93
CA TRP A 94 -9.99 -11.21 -2.14
C TRP A 94 -9.41 -12.57 -1.77
N SER A 95 -10.07 -13.65 -2.17
CA SER A 95 -9.65 -15.03 -1.88
C SER A 95 -9.02 -15.67 -3.12
N LEU A 96 -7.79 -16.18 -2.97
CA LEU A 96 -7.12 -17.03 -3.95
C LEU A 96 -7.64 -18.47 -3.79
N HIS A 97 -8.09 -19.11 -4.88
CA HIS A 97 -8.25 -20.56 -4.92
C HIS A 97 -7.10 -21.16 -5.75
N LYS A 98 -6.37 -22.09 -5.13
CA LYS A 98 -5.14 -22.77 -5.60
C LYS A 98 -5.01 -22.83 -7.14
N LEU A 99 -3.88 -22.34 -7.66
CA LEU A 99 -3.35 -22.82 -8.93
C LEU A 99 -2.86 -24.26 -8.71
N GLY A 100 -3.33 -25.17 -9.57
CA GLY A 100 -2.91 -26.57 -9.58
C GLY A 100 -1.39 -26.71 -9.76
N LYS A 101 -0.89 -27.86 -9.32
CA LYS A 101 0.53 -28.27 -9.28
C LYS A 101 1.31 -27.87 -10.55
N ILE A 102 2.51 -27.33 -10.35
CA ILE A 102 3.60 -27.37 -11.34
C ILE A 102 4.10 -28.82 -11.42
#